data_AF-A0A3R6CD86-F1
#
_entry.id   AF-A0A3R6CD86-F1
#
_cell.length_a   1.000
_cell.length_b   1.000
_cell.length_c   1.000
_cell.angle_alpha   90.00
_cell.angle_beta   90.00
_cell.angle_gamma   90.00
#
_symmetry.space_group_name_H-M   'P 1'
#
loop_
_entity.id
_entity.type
_entity.pdbx_description
1 polymer ?
#
loop_
_entity_poly.entity_id
_entity_poly.type
_entity_poly.pdbx_seq_one_letter_code
_entity_poly.pdbx_strand_id
1 'polypeptide(L)'
;MKYLWTEDTGAGLHFWKLVNQLFFDDEFIVESKGSNQGLLDAVLDLDIKDDDKYYIAFDYVVDNQDIRNKYRVLKSIEKSSEGKIIILDMICFEYLILAFDQLVEWTGTGKTDKIKIREEVLKAVENHRINLLKIDDEKTLQYIAGFNRYSTERVMKSLAGEFTQNEKWSVKGSLMGECWYKDCCVSEHPDSLRCGKPEVEDGSGKMRMLIQSEKIKKILSIITEIQG
;
A
#
# COMPACT_ATOMS: atom_id res chain seq x y z
N MET A 1 18.04 -10.83 -13.55
CA MET A 1 17.08 -9.71 -13.69
C MET A 1 16.36 -9.47 -12.37
N LYS A 2 15.78 -8.29 -12.14
CA LYS A 2 15.01 -8.00 -10.91
C LYS A 2 13.52 -7.90 -11.26
N TYR A 3 12.67 -8.55 -10.48
CA TYR A 3 11.22 -8.53 -10.64
C TYR A 3 10.57 -8.03 -9.37
N LEU A 4 9.57 -7.16 -9.52
CA LEU A 4 8.64 -6.81 -8.44
C LEU A 4 7.27 -7.31 -8.85
N TRP A 5 6.86 -8.41 -8.23
CA TRP A 5 5.55 -9.01 -8.47
C TRP A 5 4.61 -8.62 -7.35
N THR A 6 3.43 -8.14 -7.73
CA THR A 6 2.39 -7.74 -6.80
C THR A 6 1.08 -8.45 -7.12
N GLU A 7 0.22 -8.61 -6.13
CA GLU A 7 -1.19 -8.92 -6.39
C GLU A 7 -1.89 -7.70 -7.02
N ASP A 8 -1.48 -6.50 -6.61
CA ASP A 8 -2.16 -5.23 -6.87
C ASP A 8 -2.46 -5.04 -8.34
N THR A 9 -3.62 -4.46 -8.63
CA THR A 9 -4.00 -4.01 -9.97
C THR A 9 -4.29 -2.51 -9.96
N GLY A 10 -4.40 -1.92 -11.15
CA GLY A 10 -4.80 -0.52 -11.27
C GLY A 10 -3.88 0.44 -10.51
N ALA A 11 -4.45 1.23 -9.60
CA ALA A 11 -3.71 2.22 -8.81
C ALA A 11 -2.56 1.63 -7.98
N GLY A 12 -2.73 0.44 -7.37
CA GLY A 12 -1.65 -0.20 -6.61
C GLY A 12 -0.51 -0.67 -7.53
N LEU A 13 -0.82 -1.25 -8.70
CA LEU A 13 0.19 -1.57 -9.70
C LEU A 13 0.89 -0.29 -10.22
N HIS A 14 0.14 0.78 -10.43
CA HIS A 14 0.70 2.06 -10.84
C HIS A 14 1.66 2.63 -9.79
N PHE A 15 1.31 2.53 -8.51
CA PHE A 15 2.21 2.90 -7.41
C PHE A 15 3.54 2.17 -7.50
N TRP A 16 3.54 0.84 -7.64
CA TRP A 16 4.78 0.06 -7.74
C TRP A 16 5.62 0.41 -8.98
N LYS A 17 4.98 0.76 -10.11
CA LYS A 17 5.67 1.27 -11.29
C LYS A 17 6.33 2.63 -11.04
N LEU A 18 5.65 3.54 -10.35
CA LEU A 18 6.22 4.84 -9.96
C LEU A 18 7.37 4.67 -8.96
N VAL A 19 7.29 3.71 -8.04
CA VAL A 19 8.41 3.34 -7.14
C VAL A 19 9.62 2.92 -7.98
N ASN A 20 9.44 2.01 -8.93
CA ASN A 20 10.52 1.55 -9.81
C ASN A 20 11.16 2.69 -10.60
N GLN A 21 10.32 3.52 -11.22
CA GLN A 21 10.78 4.65 -12.02
C GLN A 21 11.57 5.69 -11.20
N LEU A 22 11.12 6.00 -9.97
CA LEU A 22 11.68 7.11 -9.19
C LEU A 22 12.82 6.70 -8.26
N PHE A 23 12.88 5.45 -7.81
CA PHE A 23 13.83 4.98 -6.79
C PHE A 23 14.77 3.88 -7.27
N PHE A 24 14.43 3.20 -8.35
CA PHE A 24 15.20 2.06 -8.86
C PHE A 24 15.60 2.22 -10.32
N ASP A 25 15.50 3.43 -10.90
CA ASP A 25 15.92 3.74 -12.27
C ASP A 25 15.39 2.73 -13.32
N ASP A 26 14.14 2.28 -13.12
CA ASP A 26 13.48 1.27 -13.93
C ASP A 26 14.18 -0.11 -14.00
N GLU A 27 15.03 -0.44 -13.02
CA GLU A 27 15.76 -1.72 -12.96
C GLU A 27 14.87 -2.96 -12.76
N PHE A 28 13.64 -2.79 -12.25
CA PHE A 28 12.72 -3.89 -11.99
C PHE A 28 11.71 -4.07 -13.12
N ILE A 29 11.39 -5.33 -13.42
CA ILE A 29 10.18 -5.69 -14.15
C ILE A 29 9.03 -5.75 -13.14
N VAL A 30 8.15 -4.75 -13.18
CA VAL A 30 7.00 -4.63 -12.28
C VAL A 30 5.75 -5.25 -12.91
N GLU A 31 5.22 -6.30 -12.31
CA GLU A 31 4.07 -7.05 -12.83
C GLU A 31 3.03 -7.35 -11.77
N SER A 32 1.75 -7.21 -12.16
CA SER A 32 0.64 -7.73 -11.36
C SER A 32 0.36 -9.17 -11.71
N LYS A 33 0.10 -9.99 -10.70
CA LYS A 33 -0.47 -11.34 -10.82
C LYS A 33 -1.96 -11.37 -10.45
N GLY A 34 -2.56 -10.19 -10.24
CA GLY A 34 -4.01 -9.96 -10.14
C GLY A 34 -4.69 -10.39 -8.85
N SER A 35 -4.06 -11.26 -8.06
CA SER A 35 -4.53 -11.69 -6.75
C SER A 35 -3.43 -12.41 -5.98
N ASN A 36 -3.62 -12.55 -4.66
CA ASN A 36 -2.77 -13.36 -3.80
C ASN A 36 -2.68 -14.84 -4.25
N GLN A 37 -3.72 -15.38 -4.89
CA GLN A 37 -3.66 -16.74 -5.47
C GLN A 37 -2.80 -16.75 -6.73
N GLY A 38 -3.05 -15.84 -7.68
CA GLY A 38 -2.26 -15.77 -8.91
C GLY A 38 -0.78 -15.47 -8.65
N LEU A 39 -0.48 -14.70 -7.60
CA LEU A 39 0.89 -14.44 -7.15
C LEU A 39 1.56 -15.71 -6.60
N LEU A 40 0.84 -16.49 -5.79
CA LEU A 40 1.34 -17.78 -5.30
C LEU A 40 1.53 -18.78 -6.44
N ASP A 41 0.57 -18.89 -7.36
CA ASP A 41 0.66 -19.79 -8.51
C ASP A 41 1.87 -19.44 -9.38
N ALA A 42 2.08 -18.15 -9.66
CA ALA A 42 3.25 -17.68 -10.42
C ALA A 42 4.58 -18.01 -9.73
N VAL A 43 4.63 -18.00 -8.40
CA VAL A 43 5.82 -18.38 -7.64
C VAL A 43 6.03 -19.89 -7.63
N LEU A 44 4.96 -20.69 -7.58
CA LEU A 44 5.04 -22.16 -7.62
C LEU A 44 5.51 -22.67 -8.99
N ASP A 45 5.07 -22.01 -10.06
CA ASP A 45 5.44 -22.35 -11.45
C ASP A 45 6.78 -21.74 -11.88
N LEU A 46 7.46 -21.03 -10.97
CA LEU A 46 8.67 -20.28 -11.29
C LEU A 46 9.89 -21.21 -11.45
N ASP A 47 10.44 -21.23 -12.66
CA ASP A 47 11.76 -21.79 -12.93
C ASP A 47 12.83 -20.71 -12.71
N ILE A 48 13.44 -20.72 -11.51
CA ILE A 48 14.33 -19.66 -11.07
C ILE A 48 15.70 -19.77 -11.77
N LYS A 49 16.01 -18.80 -12.64
CA LYS A 49 17.34 -18.66 -13.24
C LYS A 49 18.35 -18.12 -12.21
N ASP A 50 19.63 -18.43 -12.39
CA ASP A 50 20.66 -18.13 -11.38
C ASP A 50 20.83 -16.64 -11.07
N ASP A 51 20.62 -15.76 -12.05
CA ASP A 51 20.79 -14.31 -11.89
C ASP A 51 19.46 -13.55 -11.64
N ASP A 52 18.34 -14.27 -11.50
CA ASP A 52 17.02 -13.66 -11.31
C ASP A 52 16.65 -13.52 -9.83
N LYS A 53 16.07 -12.36 -9.49
CA LYS A 53 15.64 -12.03 -8.14
C LYS A 53 14.21 -11.47 -8.15
N TYR A 54 13.37 -12.01 -7.28
CA TYR A 54 11.94 -11.75 -7.24
C TYR A 54 11.55 -11.17 -5.89
N TYR A 55 10.95 -9.98 -5.92
CA TYR A 55 10.40 -9.30 -4.76
C TYR A 55 8.88 -9.38 -4.84
N ILE A 56 8.28 -9.97 -3.81
CA ILE A 56 6.87 -10.35 -3.79
C ILE A 56 6.11 -9.40 -2.85
N ALA A 57 5.37 -8.45 -3.42
CA ALA A 57 4.41 -7.60 -2.73
C ALA A 57 3.10 -8.38 -2.56
N PHE A 58 2.99 -9.08 -1.42
CA PHE A 58 1.83 -9.91 -1.08
C PHE A 58 0.99 -9.22 0.00
N ASP A 59 -0.32 -9.15 -0.21
CA ASP A 59 -1.24 -8.56 0.77
C ASP A 59 -1.43 -9.51 1.97
N TYR A 60 -0.62 -9.31 3.01
CA TYR A 60 -0.62 -10.20 4.18
C TYR A 60 -1.69 -9.83 5.21
N VAL A 61 -2.93 -10.19 4.89
CA VAL A 61 -4.10 -9.95 5.74
C VAL A 61 -4.29 -11.12 6.72
N VAL A 62 -3.70 -11.00 7.92
CA VAL A 62 -3.66 -12.11 8.89
C VAL A 62 -5.03 -12.54 9.40
N ASP A 63 -6.05 -11.69 9.34
CA ASP A 63 -7.40 -12.05 9.80
C ASP A 63 -8.12 -13.01 8.83
N ASN A 64 -7.54 -13.29 7.66
CA ASN A 64 -8.07 -14.23 6.68
C ASN A 64 -7.24 -15.54 6.67
N GLN A 65 -7.87 -16.66 7.06
CA GLN A 65 -7.23 -17.98 7.14
C GLN A 65 -6.64 -18.46 5.81
N ASP A 66 -7.32 -18.19 4.69
CA ASP A 66 -6.88 -18.58 3.37
C ASP A 66 -5.60 -17.82 2.98
N ILE A 67 -5.58 -16.50 3.21
CA ILE A 67 -4.39 -15.66 3.00
C ILE A 67 -3.22 -16.11 3.89
N ARG A 68 -3.46 -16.45 5.16
CA ARG A 68 -2.42 -17.01 6.04
C ARG A 68 -1.84 -18.32 5.49
N ASN A 69 -2.67 -19.19 4.96
CA ASN A 69 -2.21 -20.46 4.40
C ASN A 69 -1.34 -20.22 3.16
N LYS A 70 -1.77 -19.34 2.25
CA LYS A 70 -0.99 -18.93 1.07
C LYS A 70 0.36 -18.33 1.47
N TYR A 71 0.36 -17.40 2.43
CA TYR A 71 1.58 -16.77 2.93
C TYR A 71 2.56 -17.78 3.53
N ARG A 72 2.08 -18.79 4.27
CA ARG A 72 2.95 -19.87 4.78
C ARG A 72 3.64 -20.66 3.68
N VAL A 73 2.93 -20.95 2.59
CA VAL A 73 3.51 -21.62 1.43
C VAL A 73 4.58 -20.72 0.81
N LEU A 74 4.27 -19.44 0.56
CA LEU A 74 5.24 -18.48 0.04
C LEU A 74 6.50 -18.38 0.91
N LYS A 75 6.37 -18.26 2.25
CA LYS A 75 7.52 -18.23 3.16
C LYS A 75 8.36 -19.50 3.12
N SER A 76 7.74 -20.67 2.89
CA SER A 76 8.48 -21.92 2.72
C SER A 76 9.31 -21.92 1.44
N ILE A 77 8.79 -21.35 0.36
CA ILE A 77 9.49 -21.21 -0.92
C ILE A 77 10.61 -20.19 -0.79
N GLU A 78 10.33 -19.00 -0.23
CA GLU A 78 11.32 -17.96 0.05
C GLU A 78 12.54 -18.51 0.81
N LYS A 79 12.30 -19.27 1.90
CA LYS A 79 13.37 -19.91 2.68
C LYS A 79 14.23 -20.88 1.86
N SER A 80 13.63 -21.54 0.88
CA SER A 80 14.29 -22.54 0.03
C SER A 80 14.91 -21.92 -1.22
N SER A 81 14.66 -20.63 -1.49
CA SER A 81 15.08 -19.94 -2.71
C SER A 81 16.48 -19.37 -2.68
N GLU A 82 17.24 -19.58 -1.59
CA GLU A 82 18.60 -19.04 -1.41
C GLU A 82 18.69 -17.51 -1.62
N GLY A 83 17.63 -16.78 -1.24
CA GLY A 83 17.56 -15.32 -1.37
C GLY A 83 17.16 -14.81 -2.76
N LYS A 84 16.82 -15.72 -3.69
CA LYS A 84 16.30 -15.37 -5.02
C LYS A 84 14.84 -14.91 -4.97
N ILE A 85 14.06 -15.34 -3.98
CA ILE A 85 12.70 -14.85 -3.71
C ILE A 85 12.70 -14.18 -2.35
N ILE A 86 12.14 -12.97 -2.27
CA ILE A 86 12.01 -12.17 -1.06
C ILE A 86 10.59 -11.65 -0.97
N ILE A 87 9.93 -11.86 0.17
CA ILE A 87 8.56 -11.39 0.40
C ILE A 87 8.62 -10.07 1.16
N LEU A 88 7.94 -9.05 0.63
CA LEU A 88 7.88 -7.73 1.23
C LEU A 88 6.92 -7.72 2.43
N ASP A 89 7.38 -7.16 3.56
CA ASP A 89 6.62 -7.09 4.82
C ASP A 89 5.55 -5.98 4.77
N MET A 90 4.38 -6.28 4.19
CA MET A 90 3.29 -5.31 4.02
C MET A 90 1.89 -5.89 4.27
N ILE A 91 0.97 -5.04 4.70
CA ILE A 91 -0.46 -5.40 4.90
C ILE A 91 -1.20 -5.39 3.57
N CYS A 92 -1.25 -4.22 2.93
CA CYS A 92 -1.80 -3.99 1.60
C CYS A 92 -1.39 -2.60 1.10
N PHE A 93 -1.60 -2.32 -0.19
CA PHE A 93 -1.35 -0.99 -0.77
C PHE A 93 -2.14 0.13 -0.05
N GLU A 94 -3.42 -0.08 0.25
CA GLU A 94 -4.22 0.98 0.90
C GLU A 94 -3.74 1.31 2.31
N TYR A 95 -3.11 0.37 3.02
CA TYR A 95 -2.46 0.66 4.29
C TYR A 95 -1.27 1.62 4.12
N LEU A 96 -0.47 1.47 3.05
CA LEU A 96 0.66 2.36 2.77
C LEU A 96 0.18 3.79 2.53
N ILE A 97 -0.90 3.94 1.75
CA ILE A 97 -1.53 5.25 1.53
C ILE A 97 -2.12 5.79 2.84
N LEU A 98 -2.86 4.96 3.59
CA LEU A 98 -3.51 5.40 4.82
C LEU A 98 -2.49 5.84 5.88
N ALA A 99 -1.33 5.18 5.95
CA ALA A 99 -0.27 5.47 6.90
C ALA A 99 0.57 6.71 6.54
N PHE A 100 0.39 7.28 5.35
CA PHE A 100 1.08 8.50 4.94
C PHE A 100 0.63 9.69 5.79
N ASP A 101 1.56 10.27 6.53
CA ASP A 101 1.32 11.34 7.51
C ASP A 101 0.64 12.57 6.90
N GLN A 102 1.09 13.02 5.72
CA GLN A 102 0.50 14.18 5.05
C GLN A 102 -0.79 13.88 4.25
N LEU A 103 -1.34 12.66 4.31
CA LEU A 103 -2.55 12.30 3.57
C LEU A 103 -3.71 13.29 3.79
N VAL A 104 -3.93 13.72 5.03
CA VAL A 104 -5.04 14.63 5.37
C VAL A 104 -4.84 16.01 4.75
N GLU A 105 -3.63 16.55 4.86
CA GLU A 105 -3.27 17.87 4.33
C GLU A 105 -3.31 17.88 2.79
N TRP A 106 -2.89 16.79 2.16
CA TRP A 106 -2.84 16.65 0.71
C TRP A 106 -4.20 16.45 0.07
N THR A 107 -5.10 15.70 0.72
CA THR A 107 -6.44 15.46 0.18
C THR A 107 -7.49 16.42 0.75
N GLY A 108 -7.14 17.21 1.76
CA GLY A 108 -7.97 18.27 2.32
C GLY A 108 -9.26 17.77 2.97
N THR A 109 -9.32 16.52 3.43
CA THR A 109 -10.57 16.02 4.01
C THR A 109 -10.89 16.72 5.33
N GLY A 110 -12.01 17.46 5.37
CA GLY A 110 -12.51 18.12 6.58
C GLY A 110 -13.27 17.22 7.55
N LYS A 111 -13.30 15.90 7.33
CA LYS A 111 -14.04 14.93 8.16
C LYS A 111 -13.25 14.60 9.44
N THR A 112 -13.36 15.45 10.46
CA THR A 112 -12.65 15.30 11.74
C THR A 112 -12.92 13.97 12.44
N ASP A 113 -14.13 13.41 12.30
CA ASP A 113 -14.47 12.07 12.79
C ASP A 113 -13.64 10.99 12.09
N LYS A 114 -13.48 11.07 10.76
CA LYS A 114 -12.69 10.11 9.99
C LYS A 114 -11.19 10.23 10.27
N ILE A 115 -10.69 11.45 10.47
CA ILE A 115 -9.30 11.69 10.88
C ILE A 115 -9.03 10.99 12.22
N LYS A 116 -9.91 11.17 13.21
CA LYS A 116 -9.78 10.51 14.51
C LYS A 116 -9.83 8.97 14.38
N ILE A 117 -10.77 8.43 13.61
CA ILE A 117 -10.88 6.98 13.36
C ILE A 117 -9.60 6.45 12.72
N ARG A 118 -9.04 7.17 11.74
CA ARG A 118 -7.77 6.80 11.10
C ARG A 118 -6.63 6.74 12.12
N GLU A 119 -6.48 7.75 12.97
CA GLU A 119 -5.43 7.79 13.98
C GLU A 119 -5.54 6.61 14.96
N GLU A 120 -6.72 6.34 15.48
CA GLU A 120 -6.96 5.24 16.42
C GLU A 120 -6.74 3.87 15.77
N VAL A 121 -7.20 3.69 14.53
CA VAL A 121 -6.95 2.47 13.75
C VAL A 121 -5.45 2.27 13.53
N LEU A 122 -4.72 3.29 13.06
CA LEU A 122 -3.28 3.19 12.79
C LEU A 122 -2.46 2.90 14.06
N LYS A 123 -2.81 3.50 15.20
CA LYS A 123 -2.18 3.21 16.51
C LYS A 123 -2.42 1.77 16.97
N ALA A 124 -3.56 1.20 16.61
CA ALA A 124 -3.94 -0.17 16.96
C ALA A 124 -3.37 -1.24 16.00
N VAL A 125 -2.73 -0.85 14.89
CA VAL A 125 -2.12 -1.82 13.97
C VAL A 125 -0.88 -2.47 14.59
N GLU A 126 -0.89 -3.78 14.69
CA GLU A 126 0.25 -4.60 15.10
C GLU A 126 0.22 -5.95 14.37
N ASN A 127 1.38 -6.49 14.01
CA ASN A 127 1.49 -7.83 13.39
C ASN A 127 0.50 -8.04 12.22
N HIS A 128 0.36 -7.04 11.36
CA HIS A 128 -0.54 -7.04 10.19
C HIS A 128 -2.05 -7.09 10.47
N ARG A 129 -2.48 -6.78 11.70
CA ARG A 129 -3.90 -6.65 12.07
C ARG A 129 -4.18 -5.41 12.90
N ILE A 130 -5.44 -4.99 12.92
CA ILE A 130 -5.94 -4.03 13.90
C ILE A 130 -6.22 -4.77 15.22
N ASN A 131 -5.52 -4.40 16.29
CA ASN A 131 -5.81 -4.90 17.63
C ASN A 131 -6.96 -4.09 18.25
N LEU A 132 -8.18 -4.63 18.17
CA LEU A 132 -9.39 -3.99 18.69
C LEU A 132 -9.33 -3.72 20.20
N LEU A 133 -8.53 -4.47 20.96
CA LEU A 133 -8.36 -4.25 22.41
C LEU A 133 -7.56 -2.98 22.74
N LYS A 134 -6.87 -2.39 21.75
CA LYS A 134 -6.14 -1.13 21.89
C LYS A 134 -6.96 0.10 21.50
N ILE A 135 -8.22 -0.09 21.12
CA ILE A 135 -9.12 0.98 20.69
C ILE A 135 -10.14 1.23 21.80
N ASP A 136 -9.97 2.33 22.53
CA ASP A 136 -10.92 2.77 23.56
C ASP A 136 -12.03 3.67 22.98
N ASP A 137 -11.83 4.23 21.79
CA ASP A 137 -12.79 5.14 21.15
C ASP A 137 -14.01 4.38 20.59
N GLU A 138 -15.16 4.59 21.23
CA GLU A 138 -16.42 3.91 20.88
C GLU A 138 -16.83 4.13 19.42
N LYS A 139 -16.63 5.33 18.88
CA LYS A 139 -16.98 5.64 17.48
C LYS A 139 -16.13 4.85 16.49
N THR A 140 -14.85 4.68 16.81
CA THR A 140 -13.92 3.85 16.03
C THR A 140 -14.35 2.39 16.06
N LEU A 141 -14.70 1.86 17.24
CA LEU A 141 -15.23 0.50 17.36
C LEU A 141 -16.55 0.32 16.60
N GLN A 142 -17.48 1.28 16.68
CA GLN A 142 -18.73 1.26 15.93
C GLN A 142 -18.49 1.29 14.41
N TYR A 143 -17.53 2.10 13.94
CA TYR A 143 -17.14 2.12 12.52
C TYR A 143 -16.63 0.75 12.05
N ILE A 144 -15.74 0.12 12.83
CA ILE A 144 -15.20 -1.22 12.53
C ILE A 144 -16.30 -2.29 12.58
N ALA A 145 -17.21 -2.21 13.55
CA ALA A 145 -18.33 -3.14 13.70
C ALA A 145 -19.34 -3.05 12.53
N GLY A 146 -19.36 -1.93 11.79
CA GLY A 146 -20.20 -1.76 10.60
C GLY A 146 -19.81 -2.65 9.41
N PHE A 147 -18.67 -3.33 9.46
CA PHE A 147 -18.23 -4.23 8.38
C PHE A 147 -18.85 -5.63 8.55
N ASN A 148 -19.83 -5.97 7.70
CA ASN A 148 -20.53 -7.27 7.69
C ASN A 148 -19.60 -8.50 7.74
N ARG A 149 -18.40 -8.39 7.16
CA ARG A 149 -17.30 -9.34 7.38
C ARG A 149 -16.04 -8.51 7.62
N TYR A 150 -15.63 -8.45 8.89
CA TYR A 150 -14.42 -7.77 9.31
C TYR A 150 -13.19 -8.35 8.61
N SER A 151 -12.30 -7.45 8.19
CA SER A 151 -10.94 -7.74 7.75
C SER A 151 -10.16 -6.43 7.92
N THR A 152 -8.93 -6.53 8.44
CA THR A 152 -8.01 -5.39 8.51
C THR A 152 -7.93 -4.65 7.17
N GLU A 153 -7.71 -5.37 6.06
CA GLU A 153 -7.66 -4.80 4.71
C GLU A 153 -8.92 -4.04 4.32
N ARG A 154 -10.10 -4.57 4.65
CA ARG A 154 -11.38 -3.89 4.33
C ARG A 154 -11.52 -2.57 5.07
N VAL A 155 -11.11 -2.54 6.34
CA VAL A 155 -11.10 -1.30 7.14
C VAL A 155 -10.12 -0.30 6.52
N MET A 156 -8.90 -0.74 6.19
CA MET A 156 -7.88 0.11 5.55
C MET A 156 -8.35 0.66 4.20
N LYS A 157 -8.88 -0.20 3.33
CA LYS A 157 -9.40 0.17 2.01
C LYS A 157 -10.56 1.16 2.09
N SER A 158 -11.48 0.94 3.03
CA SER A 158 -12.58 1.87 3.27
C SER A 158 -12.08 3.23 3.74
N LEU A 159 -11.19 3.25 4.73
CA LEU A 159 -10.60 4.49 5.24
C LEU A 159 -9.79 5.20 4.16
N ALA A 160 -8.82 4.57 3.52
CA ALA A 160 -8.05 5.15 2.42
C ALA A 160 -8.98 5.74 1.34
N GLY A 161 -10.07 5.02 1.02
CA GLY A 161 -11.12 5.51 0.15
C GLY A 161 -11.79 6.79 0.66
N GLU A 162 -12.15 6.91 1.95
CA GLU A 162 -12.74 8.14 2.52
C GLU A 162 -11.83 9.37 2.38
N PHE A 163 -10.51 9.17 2.50
CA PHE A 163 -9.52 10.25 2.38
C PHE A 163 -9.23 10.63 0.93
N THR A 164 -9.32 9.68 -0.01
CA THR A 164 -8.87 9.85 -1.40
C THR A 164 -10.00 9.99 -2.41
N GLN A 165 -11.26 9.90 -1.97
CA GLN A 165 -12.43 9.99 -2.84
C GLN A 165 -12.64 11.37 -3.47
N ASN A 166 -12.11 12.43 -2.87
CA ASN A 166 -12.25 13.78 -3.41
C ASN A 166 -11.16 14.04 -4.47
N GLU A 167 -11.53 14.80 -5.50
CA GLU A 167 -10.60 15.32 -6.52
C GLU A 167 -9.79 14.25 -7.28
N LYS A 168 -8.60 14.61 -7.75
CA LYS A 168 -7.68 13.75 -8.50
C LYS A 168 -6.71 13.01 -7.57
N TRP A 169 -7.07 12.77 -6.31
CA TRP A 169 -6.30 12.00 -5.32
C TRP A 169 -6.74 10.54 -5.19
N SER A 170 -7.71 10.09 -5.99
CA SER A 170 -8.23 8.71 -5.92
C SER A 170 -7.11 7.67 -5.96
N VAL A 171 -7.18 6.70 -5.05
CA VAL A 171 -6.39 5.45 -5.15
C VAL A 171 -7.24 4.28 -5.65
N LYS A 172 -8.39 4.60 -6.27
CA LYS A 172 -9.25 3.68 -7.01
C LYS A 172 -9.12 3.99 -8.50
N GLY A 173 -9.09 2.95 -9.33
CA GLY A 173 -9.03 3.07 -10.79
C GLY A 173 -7.83 2.36 -11.40
N SER A 174 -7.62 2.54 -12.70
CA SER A 174 -6.52 1.94 -13.46
C SER A 174 -5.15 2.56 -13.14
N LEU A 175 -5.14 3.81 -12.69
CA LEU A 175 -3.97 4.54 -12.24
C LEU A 175 -4.26 5.17 -10.88
N MET A 176 -3.21 5.50 -10.13
CA MET A 176 -3.34 6.48 -9.06
C MET A 176 -3.90 7.78 -9.65
N GLY A 177 -4.61 8.55 -8.84
CA GLY A 177 -5.10 9.87 -9.22
C GLY A 177 -3.95 10.79 -9.61
N GLU A 178 -4.18 11.65 -10.60
CA GLU A 178 -3.14 12.50 -11.19
C GLU A 178 -2.45 13.41 -10.17
N CYS A 179 -3.13 13.79 -9.09
CA CYS A 179 -2.53 14.62 -8.06
C CYS A 179 -1.35 13.97 -7.35
N TRP A 180 -1.26 12.64 -7.33
CA TRP A 180 -0.13 11.96 -6.70
C TRP A 180 1.20 12.20 -7.45
N TYR A 181 1.17 12.23 -8.78
CA TYR A 181 2.37 12.10 -9.61
C TYR A 181 2.51 13.10 -10.76
N LYS A 182 1.53 13.98 -10.99
CA LYS A 182 1.65 15.10 -11.95
C LYS A 182 1.95 16.42 -11.26
N ASP A 183 2.68 17.28 -11.96
CA ASP A 183 2.96 18.65 -11.54
C ASP A 183 1.68 19.48 -11.46
N CYS A 184 1.62 20.39 -10.47
CA CYS A 184 0.56 21.38 -10.31
C CYS A 184 -0.86 20.77 -10.35
N CYS A 185 -1.14 19.84 -9.43
CA CYS A 185 -2.53 19.44 -9.22
C CYS A 185 -3.30 20.56 -8.53
N VAL A 186 -3.84 21.46 -9.34
CA VAL A 186 -4.79 22.47 -8.88
C VAL A 186 -6.13 21.76 -8.75
N SER A 187 -6.75 21.88 -7.58
CA SER A 187 -8.14 21.47 -7.43
C SER A 187 -8.97 22.13 -8.53
N GLU A 188 -9.82 21.35 -9.19
CA GLU A 188 -10.81 21.88 -10.13
C GLU A 188 -11.84 22.77 -9.40
N HIS A 189 -11.82 22.75 -8.06
CA HIS A 189 -12.69 23.51 -7.17
C HIS A 189 -11.86 24.15 -6.04
N PRO A 190 -11.04 25.18 -6.33
CA PRO A 190 -10.18 25.82 -5.32
C PRO A 190 -10.97 26.43 -4.14
N ASP A 191 -12.24 26.75 -4.34
CA ASP A 191 -13.15 27.23 -3.29
C ASP A 191 -13.76 26.09 -2.44
N SER A 192 -13.45 24.84 -2.76
CA SER A 192 -13.92 23.67 -2.02
C SER A 192 -13.19 23.56 -0.68
N LEU A 193 -13.97 23.40 0.40
CA LEU A 193 -13.46 23.02 1.73
C LEU A 193 -12.77 21.63 1.75
N ARG A 194 -12.73 20.93 0.61
CA ARG A 194 -12.15 19.59 0.44
C ARG A 194 -10.98 19.56 -0.57
N CYS A 195 -10.36 20.71 -0.80
CA CYS A 195 -9.11 20.82 -1.54
C CYS A 195 -7.95 20.78 -0.56
N GLY A 196 -7.11 19.75 -0.65
CA GLY A 196 -5.85 19.73 0.08
C GLY A 196 -4.79 20.56 -0.63
N LYS A 197 -3.74 20.93 0.10
CA LYS A 197 -2.64 21.72 -0.45
C LYS A 197 -1.32 21.03 -0.09
N PRO A 198 -0.78 20.18 -0.99
CA PRO A 198 0.54 19.62 -0.80
C PRO A 198 1.58 20.71 -0.63
N GLU A 199 2.55 20.46 0.23
CA GLU A 199 3.71 21.33 0.41
C GLU A 199 4.62 21.32 -0.83
N VAL A 200 4.59 20.21 -1.59
CA VAL A 200 5.37 19.98 -2.80
C VAL A 200 4.45 20.01 -4.02
N GLU A 201 4.73 20.91 -4.97
CA GLU A 201 3.87 21.10 -6.14
C GLU A 201 4.19 20.13 -7.29
N ASP A 202 5.44 19.70 -7.42
CA ASP A 202 5.88 18.79 -8.48
C ASP A 202 5.47 17.34 -8.21
N GLY A 203 5.07 16.64 -9.26
CA GLY A 203 4.55 15.28 -9.19
C GLY A 203 5.57 14.28 -8.69
N SER A 204 6.82 14.43 -9.14
CA SER A 204 7.91 13.53 -8.75
C SER A 204 8.27 13.67 -7.28
N GLY A 205 8.30 14.89 -6.76
CA GLY A 205 8.59 15.24 -5.38
C GLY A 205 7.49 14.74 -4.45
N LYS A 206 6.22 14.87 -4.85
CA LYS A 206 5.09 14.27 -4.11
C LYS A 206 5.24 12.75 -3.99
N MET A 207 5.46 12.06 -5.10
CA MET A 207 5.67 10.61 -5.06
C MET A 207 6.91 10.24 -4.23
N ARG A 208 8.01 10.97 -4.36
CA ARG A 208 9.22 10.74 -3.55
C ARG A 208 8.93 10.84 -2.06
N MET A 209 8.16 11.85 -1.66
CA MET A 209 7.84 12.03 -0.25
C MET A 209 6.89 10.95 0.28
N LEU A 210 5.87 10.54 -0.49
CA LEU A 210 5.06 9.37 -0.16
C LEU A 210 5.94 8.12 -0.01
N ILE A 211 6.83 7.86 -0.96
CA ILE A 211 7.70 6.68 -0.97
C ILE A 211 8.69 6.69 0.20
N GLN A 212 9.13 7.87 0.63
CA GLN A 212 10.02 8.03 1.78
C GLN A 212 9.30 7.98 3.13
N SER A 213 7.97 7.87 3.16
CA SER A 213 7.20 7.71 4.39
C SER A 213 7.62 6.45 5.16
N GLU A 214 7.46 6.47 6.48
CA GLU A 214 7.99 5.46 7.41
C GLU A 214 7.67 4.01 6.97
N LYS A 215 6.40 3.74 6.61
CA LYS A 215 5.95 2.38 6.27
C LYS A 215 6.47 1.91 4.92
N ILE A 216 6.50 2.78 3.91
CA ILE A 216 7.02 2.43 2.59
C ILE A 216 8.53 2.30 2.64
N LYS A 217 9.23 3.22 3.30
CA LYS A 217 10.69 3.16 3.48
C LYS A 217 11.14 1.88 4.17
N LYS A 218 10.40 1.40 5.17
CA LYS A 218 10.67 0.11 5.83
C LYS A 218 10.57 -1.07 4.85
N ILE A 219 9.60 -1.05 3.94
CA ILE A 219 9.45 -2.08 2.91
C ILE A 219 10.61 -1.99 1.90
N LEU A 220 10.93 -0.79 1.45
CA LEU A 220 12.00 -0.59 0.46
C LEU A 220 13.39 -0.86 1.02
N SER A 221 13.62 -0.73 2.33
CA SER A 221 14.90 -1.07 2.93
C SER A 221 15.24 -2.55 2.73
N ILE A 222 14.24 -3.44 2.72
CA ILE A 222 14.40 -4.87 2.39
C ILE A 222 14.95 -5.04 0.96
N ILE A 223 14.57 -4.15 0.04
CA ILE A 223 15.04 -4.20 -1.35
C ILE A 223 16.49 -3.72 -1.45
N THR A 224 16.84 -2.64 -0.73
CA THR A 224 18.15 -1.98 -0.82
C THR A 224 19.24 -2.61 0.05
N GLU A 225 18.90 -3.16 1.22
CA GLU A 225 19.88 -3.81 2.13
C GLU A 225 20.52 -5.06 1.52
N ILE A 226 19.90 -5.65 0.51
CA ILE A 226 20.41 -6.84 -0.19
C ILE A 226 21.15 -6.45 -1.49
N GLN A 227 21.39 -5.15 -1.71
CA GLN A 227 22.20 -4.63 -2.83
C GLN A 227 23.60 -4.17 -2.40
N GLY A 228 23.86 -4.05 -1.09
CA GLY A 228 25.17 -3.78 -0.50
C GLY A 228 25.84 -5.04 0.03
#